data_AF-A0A1M7URS9-F1
#
_entry.id   AF-A0A1M7URS9-F1
#
_cell.length_a   1.000
_cell.length_b   1.000
_cell.length_c   1.000
_cell.angle_alpha   90.00
_cell.angle_beta   90.00
_cell.angle_gamma   90.00
#
_symmetry.space_group_name_H-M   'P 1'
#
loop_
_entity.id
_entity.type
_entity.pdbx_description
1 polymer ?
#
loop_
_entity_poly.entity_id
_entity_poly.type
_entity_poly.pdbx_seq_one_letter_code
_entity_poly.pdbx_strand_id
1 'polypeptide(L)' 'MYPWIWRHLPGPLAVRVTTALVLVLAVAALLLFAVFPALDGLWEPRL' A
#
# COMPACT_ATOMS: atom_id res chain seq x y z
N MET A 1 16.53 10.05 -1.45
CA MET A 1 15.12 9.61 -1.59
C MET A 1 14.97 8.78 -2.85
N TYR A 2 14.73 7.47 -2.67
CA TYR A 2 15.11 6.35 -3.55
C TYR A 2 14.99 6.56 -5.07
N PRO A 3 16.04 7.07 -5.73
CA PRO A 3 16.08 7.07 -7.20
C PRO A 3 16.20 5.63 -7.75
N TRP A 4 16.63 4.70 -6.91
CA TRP A 4 16.67 3.27 -7.19
C TRP A 4 15.29 2.65 -7.49
N ILE A 5 14.21 3.09 -6.83
CA ILE A 5 12.84 2.62 -7.11
C ILE A 5 12.40 3.05 -8.51
N TRP A 6 12.70 4.30 -8.89
CA TRP A 6 12.37 4.83 -10.21
C TRP A 6 13.11 4.11 -11.35
N ARG A 7 14.24 3.47 -11.06
CA ARG A 7 14.97 2.63 -12.03
C ARG A 7 14.36 1.24 -12.22
N HIS A 8 13.60 0.73 -11.25
CA HIS A 8 12.96 -0.59 -11.31
C HIS A 8 11.54 -0.56 -11.88
N LEU A 9 10.88 0.60 -11.85
CA LEU A 9 9.55 0.77 -12.43
C LEU A 9 9.64 0.80 -13.97
N PRO A 10 9.00 -0.14 -14.68
CA PRO A 10 9.05 -0.18 -16.14
C PRO A 10 8.25 0.98 -16.77
N GLY A 11 8.67 1.40 -17.96
CA GLY A 11 7.91 2.35 -18.78
C GLY A 11 8.20 3.84 -18.54
N PRO A 12 7.54 4.72 -19.32
CA PRO A 12 7.69 6.18 -19.25
C PRO A 12 7.20 6.76 -17.91
N LEU A 13 7.60 8.00 -17.59
CA LEU A 13 7.33 8.67 -16.30
C LEU A 13 5.87 8.51 -15.84
N ALA A 14 4.91 8.74 -16.74
CA ALA A 14 3.48 8.63 -16.42
C ALA A 14 3.10 7.22 -15.92
N VAL A 15 3.57 6.17 -16.60
CA VAL A 15 3.34 4.77 -16.19
C VAL A 15 3.94 4.53 -14.80
N ARG A 16 5.15 5.01 -14.55
CA ARG A 16 5.80 4.86 -13.23
C ARG A 16 5.01 5.52 -12.10
N VAL A 17 4.52 6.74 -12.34
CA VAL A 17 3.68 7.49 -11.38
C VAL A 17 2.38 6.74 -11.13
N THR A 18 1.70 6.30 -12.19
CA THR A 18 0.45 5.54 -12.08
C THR A 18 0.66 4.23 -11.32
N THR A 19 1.70 3.46 -11.64
CA THR A 19 2.02 2.21 -10.92
C THR A 19 2.31 2.47 -9.45
N ALA A 20 3.10 3.48 -9.12
CA ALA A 20 3.38 3.84 -7.72
C ALA A 20 2.10 4.23 -6.98
N LEU A 21 1.23 5.03 -7.61
CA LEU A 21 -0.06 5.42 -7.03
C LEU A 21 -0.96 4.21 -6.79
N VAL A 22 -1.06 3.29 -7.77
CA VAL A 22 -1.83 2.04 -7.64
C VAL A 22 -1.32 1.19 -6.49
N LEU A 23 0.00 1.04 -6.34
CA LEU A 23 0.59 0.28 -5.23
C LEU A 23 0.24 0.89 -3.87
N VAL A 24 0.35 2.22 -3.74
CA VAL A 24 -0.01 2.92 -2.50
C VAL A 24 -1.49 2.72 -2.18
N LEU A 25 -2.37 2.90 -3.16
CA LEU A 25 -3.81 2.71 -2.98
C LEU A 25 -4.15 1.26 -2.63
N ALA A 26 -3.49 0.28 -3.25
CA ALA A 26 -3.69 -1.13 -2.95
C ALA A 26 -3.29 -1.47 -1.51
N VAL A 27 -2.15 -0.95 -1.03
CA VAL A 27 -1.73 -1.14 0.36
C VAL A 27 -2.69 -0.44 1.33
N ALA A 28 -3.09 0.80 1.04
CA ALA A 28 -4.06 1.52 1.87
C ALA A 28 -5.39 0.78 1.95
N ALA A 29 -5.90 0.27 0.83
CA ALA A 29 -7.11 -0.53 0.78
C ALA A 29 -6.96 -1.83 1.57
N LEU A 30 -5.83 -2.55 1.43
CA LEU A 30 -5.55 -3.76 2.19
C LEU A 30 -5.56 -3.47 3.70
N LEU A 31 -4.92 -2.37 4.12
CA LEU A 31 -4.86 -1.99 5.53
C LEU A 31 -6.24 -1.63 6.08
N LEU A 32 -6.98 -0.77 5.38
CA LEU A 32 -8.28 -0.26 5.84
C LEU A 32 -9.37 -1.33 5.81
N PHE A 33 -9.38 -2.21 4.80
CA PHE A 33 -10.50 -3.14 4.57
C PHE A 33 -10.22 -4.58 4.96
N ALA A 34 -8.96 -4.99 5.15
CA ALA A 34 -8.63 -6.36 5.54
C ALA A 34 -7.86 -6.41 6.86
N VAL A 35 -6.78 -5.63 7.01
CA VAL A 35 -5.92 -5.70 8.19
C VAL A 35 -6.61 -5.11 9.41
N PHE A 36 -7.02 -3.84 9.40
CA PHE A 36 -7.68 -3.24 10.56
C PHE A 36 -8.95 -4.00 11.00
N PRO A 37 -9.84 -4.42 10.09
CA PRO A 37 -10.98 -5.25 10.48
C PRO A 37 -10.58 -6.60 11.09
N ALA A 38 -9.51 -7.23 10.60
CA ALA A 38 -9.00 -8.48 11.18
C ALA A 38 -8.32 -8.28 12.54
N LEU A 39 -7.75 -7.09 12.80
CA LEU A 39 -7.10 -6.75 14.07
C LEU A 39 -8.07 -6.21 15.14
N ASP A 40 -9.27 -5.77 14.76
CA ASP A 40 -10.27 -5.21 15.69
C ASP A 40 -10.56 -6.20 16.84
N GLY A 41 -10.75 -7.48 16.51
CA GLY A 41 -10.95 -8.56 17.49
C GLY A 41 -9.71 -8.99 18.29
N LEU A 42 -8.52 -8.43 17.98
CA LEU A 42 -7.28 -8.70 18.71
C LEU A 42 -6.99 -7.69 19.81
N TRP A 43 -7.47 -6.46 19.65
CA TRP A 43 -7.23 -5.37 20.61
C TRP A 43 -8.31 -5.27 21.69
N GLU A 44 -9.50 -5.82 21.45
CA GLU A 44 -10.53 -5.99 22.49
C GLU A 44 -9.92 -6.72 23.69
N PRO A 45 -9.64 -6.02 24.80
CA PRO A 45 -9.30 -6.71 26.03
C PRO A 45 -10.60 -7.41 26.40
N ARG A 46 -10.64 -8.74 26.28
CA ARG A 46 -11.71 -9.56 26.85
C ARG A 46 -11.64 -9.43 28.37
N LEU A 47 -12.14 -8.31 28.91
CA LEU A 47 -12.31 -8.00 30.32
C LEU A 47 -13.70 -7.38 30.51
#